data_AF-A0A2E3BGK4-F1
#
_entry.id   AF-A0A2E3BGK4-F1
#
_cell.length_a   1.000
_cell.length_b   1.000
_cell.length_c   1.000
_cell.angle_alpha   90.00
_cell.angle_beta   90.00
_cell.angle_gamma   90.00
#
_symmetry.space_group_name_H-M   'P 1'
#
loop_
_entity.id
_entity.type
_entity.pdbx_description
1 polymer ?
#
loop_
_entity_poly.entity_id
_entity_poly.type
_entity_poly.pdbx_seq_one_letter_code
_entity_poly.pdbx_strand_id
1 'polypeptide(L)'
;MKFIRMFIFILFNTLILVSFNFKLVNSTEIVTIKANEARLYFGGLFPSYIFYMQGGIPEDTASAWVDKEYWAVLEIDKSSKVHGGESTIFKLKRSSKASPQPEWCVTEGGAEFAGKGPACLKTPADPKSMNQLRFKVKVQYSETAKNLPAEFQDKNWVQYEVGYDDDGVALNKLPGRLAPPDHTFGPVTLYIFKE
;
A
#
# COMPACT_ATOMS: atom_id res chain seq x y z
N MET A 1 -47.52 -35.89 23.80
CA MET A 1 -46.25 -36.17 23.08
C MET A 1 -46.11 -35.50 21.71
N LYS A 2 -47.18 -35.28 20.92
CA LYS A 2 -47.10 -34.60 19.60
C LYS A 2 -46.63 -33.13 19.66
N PHE A 3 -47.10 -32.37 20.65
CA PHE A 3 -46.72 -30.95 20.83
C PHE A 3 -45.22 -30.76 21.17
N ILE A 4 -44.63 -31.67 21.95
CA ILE A 4 -43.21 -31.58 22.33
C ILE A 4 -42.31 -31.81 21.11
N ARG A 5 -42.67 -32.76 20.22
CA ARG A 5 -41.91 -33.00 18.96
C ARG A 5 -41.97 -31.81 18.01
N MET A 6 -43.12 -31.14 17.91
CA MET A 6 -43.29 -29.97 17.05
C MET A 6 -42.49 -28.76 17.57
N PHE A 7 -42.42 -28.58 18.89
CA PHE A 7 -41.65 -27.51 19.51
C PHE A 7 -40.13 -27.69 19.31
N ILE A 8 -39.62 -28.93 19.43
CA ILE A 8 -38.21 -29.25 19.19
C ILE A 8 -37.83 -29.00 17.72
N PHE A 9 -38.71 -29.33 16.77
CA PHE A 9 -38.45 -29.13 15.34
C PHE A 9 -38.39 -27.65 14.94
N ILE A 10 -39.21 -26.81 15.57
CA ILE A 10 -39.18 -25.34 15.38
C ILE A 10 -37.92 -24.75 16.00
N LEU A 11 -37.56 -25.16 17.22
CA LEU A 11 -36.35 -24.67 17.90
C LEU A 11 -35.07 -25.01 17.12
N PHE A 12 -34.99 -26.22 16.55
CA PHE A 12 -33.84 -26.67 15.76
C PHE A 12 -33.72 -25.90 14.44
N ASN A 13 -34.83 -25.60 13.77
CA ASN A 13 -34.83 -24.77 12.55
C ASN A 13 -34.45 -23.31 12.84
N THR A 14 -34.91 -22.74 13.97
CA THR A 14 -34.49 -21.40 14.37
C THR A 14 -33.01 -21.33 14.74
N LEU A 15 -32.45 -22.39 15.34
CA LEU A 15 -31.02 -22.44 15.69
C LEU A 15 -30.11 -22.54 14.46
N ILE A 16 -30.55 -23.29 13.42
CA ILE A 16 -29.85 -23.40 12.13
C ILE A 16 -29.91 -22.07 11.35
N LEU A 17 -31.02 -21.34 11.40
CA LEU A 17 -31.16 -20.04 10.73
C LEU A 17 -30.32 -18.93 11.38
N VAL A 18 -30.09 -18.99 12.69
CA VAL A 18 -29.24 -18.02 13.42
C VAL A 18 -27.74 -18.32 13.19
N SER A 19 -27.36 -19.57 12.96
CA SER A 19 -25.96 -19.93 12.69
C SER A 19 -25.49 -19.63 11.26
N PHE A 20 -26.42 -19.34 10.33
CA PHE A 20 -26.08 -18.95 8.96
C PHE A 20 -25.93 -17.44 8.73
N ASN A 21 -26.22 -16.58 9.70
CA ASN A 21 -26.44 -15.16 9.41
C ASN A 21 -25.43 -14.12 9.89
N PHE A 22 -24.38 -14.41 10.65
CA PHE A 22 -23.45 -13.33 11.03
C PHE A 22 -21.98 -13.77 11.18
N LYS A 23 -21.31 -13.98 10.05
CA LYS A 23 -20.00 -13.35 9.87
C LYS A 23 -20.24 -12.05 9.10
N LEU A 24 -20.53 -10.97 9.84
CA LEU A 24 -20.22 -9.63 9.34
C LEU A 24 -18.69 -9.58 9.22
N VAL A 25 -18.19 -10.01 8.07
CA VAL A 25 -16.89 -9.54 7.61
C VAL A 25 -17.09 -8.05 7.46
N ASN A 26 -16.50 -7.26 8.36
CA ASN A 26 -16.24 -5.86 8.07
C ASN A 26 -15.49 -5.88 6.75
N SER A 27 -16.17 -5.55 5.66
CA SER A 27 -15.55 -5.40 4.36
C SER A 27 -14.68 -4.16 4.49
N THR A 28 -13.41 -4.35 4.87
CA THR A 28 -12.39 -3.31 4.79
C THR A 28 -12.47 -2.71 3.39
N GLU A 29 -12.69 -1.40 3.29
CA GLU A 29 -12.75 -0.74 1.99
C GLU A 29 -11.32 -0.78 1.41
N ILE A 30 -11.15 -1.50 0.29
CA ILE A 30 -9.85 -1.61 -0.38
C ILE A 30 -9.80 -0.61 -1.53
N VAL A 31 -9.03 0.47 -1.35
CA VAL A 31 -8.71 1.36 -2.47
C VAL A 31 -7.60 0.72 -3.29
N THR A 32 -7.87 0.51 -4.59
CA THR A 32 -6.91 -0.09 -5.53
C THR A 32 -6.47 0.94 -6.54
N ILE A 33 -5.16 1.20 -6.61
CA ILE A 33 -4.57 2.14 -7.57
C ILE A 33 -3.56 1.36 -8.42
N LYS A 34 -3.76 1.38 -9.73
CA LYS A 34 -2.80 0.81 -10.68
C LYS A 34 -1.92 1.91 -11.26
N ALA A 35 -0.67 1.57 -11.54
CA ALA A 35 0.20 2.43 -12.30
C ALA A 35 1.12 1.63 -13.23
N ASN A 36 1.57 2.28 -14.30
CA ASN A 36 2.52 1.67 -15.24
C ASN A 36 3.91 1.54 -14.62
N GLU A 37 4.28 2.51 -13.78
CA GLU A 37 5.60 2.57 -13.16
C GLU A 37 5.50 3.13 -11.74
N ALA A 38 6.49 2.81 -10.93
CA ALA A 38 6.65 3.32 -9.58
C ALA A 38 8.12 3.41 -9.16
N ARG A 39 8.37 4.29 -8.19
CA ARG A 39 9.70 4.59 -7.63
C ARG A 39 9.58 4.81 -6.13
N LEU A 40 10.61 4.41 -5.38
CA LEU A 40 10.61 4.50 -3.92
C LEU A 40 11.91 5.13 -3.39
N TYR A 41 11.87 6.43 -3.10
CA TYR A 41 13.03 7.18 -2.62
C TYR A 41 13.17 7.13 -1.10
N PHE A 42 14.39 6.95 -0.61
CA PHE A 42 14.67 7.01 0.83
C PHE A 42 14.43 8.42 1.39
N GLY A 43 13.55 8.53 2.38
CA GLY A 43 13.13 9.82 2.97
C GLY A 43 14.10 10.39 4.01
N GLY A 44 15.34 9.91 4.04
CA GLY A 44 16.40 10.36 4.95
C GLY A 44 16.42 9.71 6.34
N LEU A 45 15.36 9.01 6.75
CA LEU A 45 15.34 8.27 8.02
C LEU A 45 14.47 7.02 7.91
N PHE A 46 15.07 5.85 8.10
CA PHE A 46 14.35 4.57 8.07
C PHE A 46 13.29 4.51 9.19
N PRO A 47 12.08 3.97 8.93
CA PRO A 47 11.61 3.32 7.70
C PRO A 47 10.85 4.26 6.74
N SER A 48 11.12 5.57 6.73
CA SER A 48 10.36 6.54 5.92
C SER A 48 10.88 6.65 4.48
N TYR A 49 9.96 6.54 3.53
CA TYR A 49 10.22 6.67 2.09
C TYR A 49 9.18 7.58 1.42
N ILE A 50 9.56 8.10 0.25
CA ILE A 50 8.67 8.77 -0.69
C ILE A 50 8.38 7.79 -1.82
N PHE A 51 7.10 7.44 -1.99
CA PHE A 51 6.65 6.50 -3.01
C PHE A 51 5.93 7.24 -4.12
N TYR A 52 6.37 7.06 -5.35
CA TYR A 52 5.75 7.63 -6.55
C TYR A 52 5.14 6.53 -7.40
N MET A 53 3.99 6.83 -7.99
CA MET A 53 3.31 6.01 -9.00
C MET A 53 3.06 6.89 -10.22
N GLN A 54 3.28 6.37 -11.43
CA GLN A 54 3.14 7.13 -12.67
C GLN A 54 2.49 6.32 -13.79
N GLY A 55 1.59 6.97 -14.53
CA GLY A 55 0.91 6.45 -15.72
C GLY A 55 -0.21 5.46 -15.37
N GLY A 56 -1.31 5.47 -16.12
CA GLY A 56 -2.43 4.54 -15.91
C GLY A 56 -3.26 4.78 -14.63
N ILE A 57 -3.02 5.88 -13.92
CA ILE A 57 -3.78 6.24 -12.72
C ILE A 57 -5.10 6.89 -13.15
N PRO A 58 -6.26 6.47 -12.60
CA PRO A 58 -7.54 7.11 -12.89
C PRO A 58 -7.56 8.61 -12.52
N GLU A 59 -8.03 9.47 -13.43
CA GLU A 59 -8.07 10.93 -13.24
C GLU A 59 -8.98 11.36 -12.08
N ASP A 60 -9.97 10.55 -11.74
CA ASP A 60 -10.88 10.73 -10.62
C ASP A 60 -10.25 10.36 -9.26
N THR A 61 -9.03 9.82 -9.23
CA THR A 61 -8.33 9.52 -7.97
C THR A 61 -8.19 10.80 -7.14
N ALA A 62 -8.77 10.78 -5.94
CA ALA A 62 -8.80 11.92 -5.04
C ALA A 62 -7.40 12.23 -4.48
N SER A 63 -7.19 13.47 -4.06
CA SER A 63 -6.01 13.89 -3.29
C SER A 63 -6.33 14.08 -1.82
N ALA A 64 -5.28 14.11 -0.99
CA ALA A 64 -5.34 14.53 0.40
C ALA A 64 -6.33 13.78 1.31
N TRP A 65 -6.75 12.57 0.93
CA TRP A 65 -7.78 11.79 1.63
C TRP A 65 -7.24 10.77 2.64
N VAL A 66 -5.92 10.58 2.75
CA VAL A 66 -5.31 9.68 3.75
C VAL A 66 -5.42 10.35 5.12
N ASP A 67 -6.56 10.24 5.77
CA ASP A 67 -6.92 10.94 7.01
C ASP A 67 -6.30 10.31 8.28
N LYS A 68 -5.84 9.07 8.21
CA LYS A 68 -5.06 8.36 9.23
C LYS A 68 -3.97 7.50 8.59
N GLU A 69 -3.19 6.78 9.41
CA GLU A 69 -2.26 5.78 8.88
C GLU A 69 -3.04 4.55 8.41
N TYR A 70 -2.84 4.18 7.14
CA TYR A 70 -3.44 2.99 6.54
C TYR A 70 -2.38 1.96 6.21
N TRP A 71 -2.72 0.69 6.37
CA TRP A 71 -1.92 -0.39 5.79
C TRP A 71 -2.11 -0.39 4.28
N ALA A 72 -1.04 -0.74 3.57
CA ALA A 72 -1.08 -0.92 2.13
C ALA A 72 -0.12 -2.02 1.68
N VAL A 73 -0.45 -2.63 0.55
CA VAL A 73 0.41 -3.59 -0.15
C VAL A 73 0.70 -3.05 -1.54
N LEU A 74 1.97 -2.97 -1.87
CA LEU A 74 2.45 -2.76 -3.23
C LEU A 74 2.76 -4.11 -3.85
N GLU A 75 2.08 -4.46 -4.93
CA GLU A 75 2.42 -5.61 -5.77
C GLU A 75 3.12 -5.12 -7.04
N ILE A 76 4.24 -5.74 -7.38
CA ILE A 76 4.97 -5.50 -8.62
C ILE A 76 4.59 -6.61 -9.59
N ASP A 77 4.05 -6.24 -10.75
CA ASP A 77 3.59 -7.20 -11.73
C ASP A 77 4.73 -8.12 -12.18
N LYS A 78 4.42 -9.40 -12.44
CA LYS A 78 5.41 -10.41 -12.86
C LYS A 78 6.11 -10.04 -14.17
N SER A 79 5.51 -9.21 -15.02
CA SER A 79 6.11 -8.70 -16.24
C SER A 79 7.17 -7.62 -15.99
N SER A 80 7.27 -7.09 -14.77
CA SER A 80 8.29 -6.11 -14.44
C SER A 80 9.69 -6.70 -14.53
N LYS A 81 10.60 -5.97 -15.19
CA LYS A 81 12.02 -6.37 -15.29
C LYS A 81 12.75 -6.30 -13.95
N VAL A 82 12.25 -5.48 -13.03
CA VAL A 82 12.85 -5.22 -11.72
C VAL A 82 11.82 -5.63 -10.68
N HIS A 83 12.17 -6.57 -9.79
CA HIS A 83 11.29 -7.03 -8.69
C HIS A 83 9.96 -7.65 -9.14
N GLY A 84 9.88 -8.17 -10.37
CA GLY A 84 8.65 -8.75 -10.91
C GLY A 84 8.10 -9.89 -10.04
N GLY A 85 6.84 -9.77 -9.61
CA GLY A 85 6.17 -10.76 -8.76
C GLY A 85 6.48 -10.63 -7.28
N GLU A 86 7.25 -9.63 -6.86
CA GLU A 86 7.50 -9.32 -5.45
C GLU A 86 6.41 -8.39 -4.90
N SER A 87 6.33 -8.31 -3.57
CA SER A 87 5.37 -7.46 -2.87
C SER A 87 5.99 -6.81 -1.64
N THR A 88 5.55 -5.61 -1.31
CA THR A 88 6.02 -4.85 -0.16
C THR A 88 4.87 -4.30 0.66
N ILE A 89 5.03 -4.31 1.98
CA ILE A 89 4.06 -3.77 2.93
C ILE A 89 4.43 -2.34 3.29
N PHE A 90 3.45 -1.45 3.21
CA PHE A 90 3.57 -0.05 3.61
C PHE A 90 2.59 0.30 4.73
N LYS A 91 2.97 1.31 5.50
CA LYS A 91 2.02 2.20 6.18
C LYS A 91 2.03 3.57 5.53
N LEU A 92 0.88 4.04 5.09
CA LEU A 92 0.71 5.39 4.54
C LEU A 92 0.76 6.41 5.66
N LYS A 93 1.48 7.52 5.46
CA LYS A 93 1.46 8.63 6.43
C LYS A 93 0.18 9.44 6.25
N ARG A 94 -0.39 9.87 7.38
CA ARG A 94 -1.54 10.79 7.44
C ARG A 94 -1.27 12.09 6.65
N SER A 95 -2.28 12.51 5.91
CA SER A 95 -2.41 13.78 5.21
C SER A 95 -2.45 14.95 6.21
N SER A 96 -1.74 16.03 5.89
CA SER A 96 -1.72 17.27 6.67
C SER A 96 -1.69 18.47 5.75
N LYS A 97 -2.00 19.67 6.28
CA LYS A 97 -1.95 20.92 5.49
C LYS A 97 -0.58 21.15 4.84
N ALA A 98 0.51 20.77 5.52
CA ALA A 98 1.88 20.94 5.01
C ALA A 98 2.33 19.77 4.10
N SER A 99 1.61 18.65 4.10
CA SER A 99 1.96 17.45 3.35
C SER A 99 0.70 16.64 3.05
N PRO A 100 -0.08 17.03 2.04
CA PRO A 100 -1.26 16.27 1.61
C PRO A 100 -0.86 14.86 1.12
N GLN A 101 -1.74 13.87 1.33
CA GLN A 101 -1.51 12.48 0.93
C GLN A 101 -2.80 11.81 0.39
N PRO A 102 -2.76 11.17 -0.78
CA PRO A 102 -1.73 11.34 -1.80
C PRO A 102 -1.70 12.78 -2.33
N GLU A 103 -0.57 13.14 -2.92
CA GLU A 103 -0.39 14.39 -3.66
C GLU A 103 -0.26 14.08 -5.16
N TRP A 104 -1.02 14.78 -6.01
CA TRP A 104 -0.78 14.75 -7.47
C TRP A 104 0.46 15.58 -7.78
N CYS A 105 1.31 15.05 -8.65
CA CYS A 105 2.61 15.62 -8.95
C CYS A 105 2.81 15.76 -10.46
N VAL A 106 3.59 16.77 -10.85
CA VAL A 106 3.83 17.12 -12.26
C VAL A 106 5.07 16.38 -12.76
N THR A 107 6.17 16.45 -11.99
CA THR A 107 7.37 15.66 -12.22
C THR A 107 8.07 15.40 -10.89
N GLU A 108 8.89 14.35 -10.85
CA GLU A 108 9.97 14.18 -9.89
C GLU A 108 11.13 15.11 -10.26
N GLY A 109 11.02 16.41 -9.96
CA GLY A 109 12.10 17.39 -10.23
C GLY A 109 12.33 17.66 -11.73
N GLY A 110 11.57 18.61 -12.29
CA GLY A 110 11.57 19.00 -13.70
C GLY A 110 12.93 19.43 -14.26
N ALA A 111 12.94 19.95 -15.49
CA ALA A 111 14.17 20.27 -16.25
C ALA A 111 15.20 21.13 -15.49
N GLU A 112 14.77 21.91 -14.50
CA GLU A 112 15.66 22.64 -13.60
C GLU A 112 15.41 22.28 -12.13
N PHE A 113 16.45 21.78 -11.48
CA PHE A 113 16.49 21.35 -10.09
C PHE A 113 16.50 22.58 -9.15
N ALA A 114 15.36 23.25 -8.99
CA ALA A 114 15.22 24.35 -8.02
C ALA A 114 14.85 23.87 -6.60
N GLY A 115 14.68 22.55 -6.38
CA GLY A 115 14.27 21.96 -5.11
C GLY A 115 15.28 20.95 -4.55
N LYS A 116 15.54 21.02 -3.24
CA LYS A 116 16.43 20.11 -2.51
C LYS A 116 15.78 18.73 -2.27
N GLY A 117 15.67 17.89 -3.30
CA GLY A 117 15.20 16.49 -3.23
C GLY A 117 13.96 16.20 -4.08
N PRO A 118 13.43 14.94 -4.06
CA PRO A 118 12.23 14.55 -4.80
C PRO A 118 11.01 15.27 -4.20
N ALA A 119 10.77 16.49 -4.66
CA ALA A 119 9.64 17.32 -4.31
C ALA A 119 8.66 17.32 -5.49
N CYS A 120 7.36 17.33 -5.21
CA CYS A 120 6.37 17.57 -6.26
C CYS A 120 6.51 19.02 -6.70
N LEU A 121 6.90 19.24 -7.95
CA LEU A 121 6.93 20.58 -8.51
C LEU A 121 5.50 21.11 -8.52
N LYS A 122 5.27 22.21 -7.80
CA LYS A 122 4.03 22.96 -7.88
C LYS A 122 4.01 23.77 -9.18
N THR A 123 3.49 23.22 -10.27
CA THR A 123 2.92 23.95 -11.45
C THR A 123 2.58 22.94 -12.56
N PRO A 124 1.29 22.70 -12.91
CA PRO A 124 0.33 23.73 -13.31
C PRO A 124 -0.94 23.76 -12.43
N ALA A 125 -1.95 24.58 -12.82
CA ALA A 125 -3.24 24.73 -12.15
C ALA A 125 -4.02 23.41 -11.98
N ASP A 126 -3.68 22.38 -12.78
CA ASP A 126 -4.21 21.03 -12.69
C ASP A 126 -3.09 19.97 -12.70
N PRO A 127 -2.55 19.58 -11.53
CA PRO A 127 -1.48 18.60 -11.42
C PRO A 127 -1.88 17.18 -11.86
N LYS A 128 -3.17 16.90 -12.10
CA LYS A 128 -3.64 15.59 -12.58
C LYS A 128 -3.23 15.29 -14.03
N SER A 129 -3.02 16.33 -14.82
CA SER A 129 -2.65 16.25 -16.25
C SER A 129 -1.38 15.44 -16.56
N MET A 130 -0.51 15.23 -15.57
CA MET A 130 0.76 14.50 -15.72
C MET A 130 0.71 13.05 -15.19
N ASN A 131 -0.44 12.61 -14.66
CA ASN A 131 -0.71 11.22 -14.29
C ASN A 131 0.33 10.62 -13.31
N GLN A 132 0.73 11.38 -12.27
CA GLN A 132 1.66 10.94 -11.24
C GLN A 132 1.13 11.21 -9.81
N LEU A 133 1.16 10.19 -8.95
CA LEU A 133 0.80 10.28 -7.53
C LEU A 133 2.03 10.08 -6.64
N ARG A 134 2.12 10.87 -5.57
CA ARG A 134 3.11 10.70 -4.49
C ARG A 134 2.44 10.36 -3.17
N PHE A 135 3.01 9.39 -2.48
CA PHE A 135 2.74 9.05 -1.09
C PHE A 135 3.99 9.24 -0.22
N LYS A 136 3.82 9.62 1.04
CA LYS A 136 4.83 9.31 2.08
C LYS A 136 4.43 8.01 2.74
N VAL A 137 5.36 7.06 2.77
CA VAL A 137 5.12 5.74 3.34
C VAL A 137 6.18 5.40 4.39
N LYS A 138 5.83 4.46 5.25
CA LYS A 138 6.77 3.70 6.06
C LYS A 138 6.81 2.28 5.51
N VAL A 139 7.96 1.80 5.08
CA VAL A 139 8.12 0.38 4.73
C VAL A 139 7.99 -0.47 5.99
N GLN A 140 7.40 -1.64 5.87
CA GLN A 140 7.16 -2.56 6.99
C GLN A 140 7.86 -3.88 6.73
N TYR A 141 8.22 -4.57 7.81
CA TYR A 141 8.83 -5.89 7.73
C TYR A 141 7.83 -6.95 7.26
N SER A 142 8.33 -7.99 6.59
CA SER A 142 7.50 -9.08 6.05
C SER A 142 6.64 -9.78 7.10
N GLU A 143 7.11 -9.96 8.34
CA GLU A 143 6.36 -10.58 9.43
C GLU A 143 5.13 -9.78 9.88
N THR A 144 5.02 -8.52 9.45
CA THR A 144 3.83 -7.69 9.70
C THR A 144 2.65 -8.04 8.80
N ALA A 145 2.83 -8.95 7.83
CA ALA A 145 1.76 -9.48 6.97
C ALA A 145 0.55 -9.99 7.75
N LYS A 146 0.75 -10.51 8.97
CA LYS A 146 -0.34 -10.94 9.87
C LYS A 146 -1.37 -9.84 10.21
N ASN A 147 -1.01 -8.57 10.00
CA ASN A 147 -1.90 -7.42 10.23
C ASN A 147 -2.72 -7.03 8.98
N LEU A 148 -2.51 -7.69 7.86
CA LEU A 148 -3.24 -7.45 6.61
C LEU A 148 -4.49 -8.35 6.52
N PRO A 149 -5.46 -8.05 5.64
CA PRO A 149 -6.53 -8.99 5.32
C PRO A 149 -5.97 -10.35 4.87
N ALA A 150 -6.68 -11.43 5.19
CA ALA A 150 -6.19 -12.81 5.03
C ALA A 150 -5.70 -13.11 3.60
N GLU A 151 -6.40 -12.59 2.60
CA GLU A 151 -6.11 -12.75 1.17
C GLU A 151 -4.83 -12.01 0.70
N PHE A 152 -4.29 -11.11 1.53
CA PHE A 152 -3.05 -10.39 1.29
C PHE A 152 -1.89 -10.85 2.16
N GLN A 153 -2.03 -11.87 3.03
CA GLN A 153 -0.95 -12.27 3.95
C GLN A 153 0.10 -13.17 3.29
N ASP A 154 -0.30 -13.96 2.29
CA ASP A 154 0.57 -14.93 1.59
C ASP A 154 1.02 -14.36 0.24
N LYS A 155 2.09 -13.56 0.27
CA LYS A 155 2.70 -12.94 -0.92
C LYS A 155 4.21 -13.17 -0.90
N ASN A 156 4.86 -12.95 -2.04
CA ASN A 156 6.31 -12.98 -2.16
C ASN A 156 6.92 -11.69 -1.57
N TRP A 157 7.09 -11.68 -0.25
CA TRP A 157 7.47 -10.47 0.49
C TRP A 157 8.93 -10.09 0.30
N VAL A 158 9.15 -8.81 0.02
CA VAL A 158 10.45 -8.15 0.11
C VAL A 158 10.36 -6.93 1.02
N GLN A 159 11.43 -6.67 1.75
CA GLN A 159 11.56 -5.53 2.65
C GLN A 159 12.73 -4.64 2.24
N TYR A 160 12.46 -3.34 2.07
CA TYR A 160 13.51 -2.36 1.83
C TYR A 160 14.12 -1.97 3.17
N GLU A 161 15.44 -2.14 3.33
CA GLU A 161 16.13 -1.85 4.59
C GLU A 161 17.46 -1.15 4.36
N VAL A 162 17.84 -0.35 5.36
CA VAL A 162 19.15 0.30 5.45
C VAL A 162 19.75 0.05 6.82
N GLY A 163 21.07 -0.05 6.88
CA GLY A 163 21.82 -0.31 8.10
C GLY A 163 22.72 -1.52 7.99
N TYR A 164 23.29 -1.91 9.12
CA TYR A 164 24.14 -3.08 9.27
C TYR A 164 23.61 -3.93 10.44
N ASP A 165 23.80 -5.25 10.38
CA ASP A 165 23.59 -6.13 11.53
C ASP A 165 24.79 -6.05 12.51
N ASP A 166 24.71 -6.83 13.59
CA ASP A 166 25.72 -6.86 14.65
C ASP A 166 27.10 -7.35 14.16
N ASP A 167 27.14 -8.07 13.04
CA ASP A 167 28.35 -8.56 12.38
C ASP A 167 28.89 -7.57 11.32
N GLY A 168 28.24 -6.41 11.15
CA GLY A 168 28.62 -5.40 10.18
C GLY A 168 28.24 -5.76 8.73
N VAL A 169 27.31 -6.70 8.52
CA VAL A 169 26.76 -7.02 7.21
C VAL A 169 25.63 -6.05 6.90
N ALA A 170 25.68 -5.44 5.72
CA ALA A 170 24.65 -4.51 5.29
C ALA A 170 23.30 -5.22 5.19
N LEU A 171 22.26 -4.72 5.88
CA LEU A 171 20.96 -5.39 5.98
C LEU A 171 20.34 -5.64 4.61
N ASN A 172 20.55 -4.74 3.65
CA ASN A 172 20.09 -4.88 2.27
C ASN A 172 20.74 -6.03 1.47
N LYS A 173 21.73 -6.73 2.01
CA LYS A 173 22.35 -7.92 1.40
C LYS A 173 21.79 -9.23 1.95
N LEU A 174 20.96 -9.17 2.99
CA LEU A 174 20.32 -10.36 3.56
C LEU A 174 19.18 -10.85 2.64
N PRO A 175 18.89 -12.16 2.59
CA PRO A 175 17.82 -12.70 1.75
C PRO A 175 16.46 -12.02 1.99
N GLY A 176 15.75 -11.68 0.91
CA GLY A 176 14.46 -10.98 0.98
C GLY A 176 14.56 -9.49 1.35
N ARG A 177 15.77 -8.95 1.51
CA ARG A 177 16.00 -7.53 1.80
C ARG A 177 16.58 -6.82 0.59
N LEU A 178 16.13 -5.60 0.37
CA LEU A 178 16.51 -4.79 -0.78
C LEU A 178 17.16 -3.48 -0.32
N ALA A 179 18.14 -3.01 -1.10
CA ALA A 179 18.67 -1.67 -0.95
C ALA A 179 17.57 -0.65 -1.23
N PRO A 180 17.62 0.56 -0.65
CA PRO A 180 16.75 1.64 -1.08
C PRO A 180 16.78 1.76 -2.60
N PRO A 181 15.63 1.61 -3.29
CA PRO A 181 15.63 1.53 -4.73
C PRO A 181 15.74 2.95 -5.29
N ASP A 182 16.85 3.26 -5.94
CA ASP A 182 16.93 4.35 -6.92
C ASP A 182 16.49 3.84 -8.31
N HIS A 183 15.55 2.89 -8.33
CA HIS A 183 15.15 2.15 -9.52
C HIS A 183 13.66 2.33 -9.80
N THR A 184 13.33 2.38 -11.09
CA THR A 184 11.95 2.34 -11.57
C THR A 184 11.53 0.88 -11.72
N PHE A 185 10.39 0.52 -11.16
CA PHE A 185 9.78 -0.80 -11.31
C PHE A 185 8.31 -0.64 -11.71
N GLY A 186 7.74 -1.69 -12.26
CA GLY A 186 6.36 -1.68 -12.74
C GLY A 186 6.13 -2.54 -13.97
N PRO A 187 4.87 -2.82 -14.34
CA PRO A 187 3.62 -2.30 -13.76
C PRO A 187 3.40 -2.63 -12.29
N VAL A 188 2.64 -1.80 -11.58
CA VAL A 188 2.35 -2.01 -10.14
C VAL A 188 0.87 -1.86 -9.80
N THR A 189 0.47 -2.50 -8.71
CA THR A 189 -0.83 -2.27 -8.06
C THR A 189 -0.63 -1.97 -6.58
N LEU A 190 -1.18 -0.86 -6.12
CA LEU A 190 -1.22 -0.48 -4.71
C LEU A 190 -2.62 -0.74 -4.15
N TYR A 191 -2.70 -1.60 -3.14
CA TYR A 191 -3.90 -1.87 -2.36
C TYR A 191 -3.81 -1.16 -1.03
N ILE A 192 -4.83 -0.38 -0.67
CA ILE A 192 -4.87 0.41 0.56
C ILE A 192 -6.10 0.00 1.36
N PHE A 193 -5.89 -0.41 2.61
CA PHE A 193 -6.92 -0.97 3.48
C PHE A 193 -7.48 0.14 4.38
N LYS A 194 -8.65 0.67 4.04
CA LYS A 194 -9.40 1.61 4.87
C LYS A 194 -10.35 0.84 5.80
N GLU A 195 -9.95 0.74 7.06
CA GLU A 195 -10.75 0.21 8.17
C GLU A 195 -11.47 1.32 8.93
#